data_AF-A0A936RRQ6-F1
#
_entry.id   AF-A0A936RRQ6-F1
#
_cell.length_a   1.000
_cell.length_b   1.000
_cell.length_c   1.000
_cell.angle_alpha   90.00
_cell.angle_beta   90.00
_cell.angle_gamma   90.00
#
_symmetry.space_group_name_H-M   'P 1'
#
loop_
_entity.id
_entity.type
_entity.pdbx_description
1 polymer ?
#
loop_
_entity_poly.entity_id
_entity_poly.type
_entity_poly.pdbx_seq_one_letter_code
_entity_poly.pdbx_strand_id
1 'polypeptide(L)'
;MKTADWYFDFISPFAYLQSERLARFDGKLDIRPVPLLFAGLLKHWGQKGPAEMATKRRFTYRQVQWLADRNGIPFRFPPQHPLNPVRALRAAVALGAIDRRHPHDLPLHLGRGPRHQRAGRMGRAGAPPERARPRCALQRRRREKSVAAERRAGARFRRLRRADAGHRRRTVLGLRRHRHGAGLPCRPGAVRARRVPAHRQPAGRRHAQGSLVSLLPRQIRVIERGWLSANNIVFHEGAEATLVDSGYVTHAGQTLALLEHALEGRKLARLINTHSHSDHIGGNASVRRAHGCRILVPEGMAPAVADWDEDALLLSSAHQQAEQFEFDATIAPGDAFEMGGLRWQAMHVPGHDMHALAYYAPRERILISGDALWQDGFGVMFAELHGDPSGLPAQRRTLERLRELDVRVVIPGHGAPFADYAAALARALARLAAFEQSPERMAKSAMKALFTFTLLEKRRMARAGIGDYFGRVAIFRDVSRNFFHKEPAAVAAQVIDELLRAGVLAEQDGDIVARGN
;
A
#
# COMPACT_ATOMS: atom_id res chain seq x y z
N MET A 1 24.24 29.67 -17.40
CA MET A 1 23.03 29.26 -16.67
C MET A 1 22.68 27.85 -17.10
N LYS A 2 22.37 26.92 -16.19
CA LYS A 2 21.96 25.55 -16.60
C LYS A 2 20.61 25.63 -17.30
N THR A 3 20.37 24.78 -18.31
CA THR A 3 19.11 24.74 -19.06
C THR A 3 18.32 23.49 -18.68
N ALA A 4 16.98 23.60 -18.61
CA ALA A 4 16.08 22.48 -18.41
C ALA A 4 14.84 22.59 -19.29
N ASP A 5 14.36 21.45 -19.79
CA ASP A 5 13.11 21.38 -20.54
C ASP A 5 11.92 21.18 -19.60
N TRP A 6 10.89 21.99 -19.79
CA TRP A 6 9.61 21.85 -19.10
C TRP A 6 8.53 21.40 -20.08
N TYR A 7 8.25 20.10 -20.10
CA TYR A 7 7.21 19.50 -20.93
C TYR A 7 5.82 19.76 -20.35
N PHE A 8 4.90 20.28 -21.15
CA PHE A 8 3.56 20.63 -20.67
C PHE A 8 2.45 20.39 -21.68
N ASP A 9 1.24 20.13 -21.17
CA ASP A 9 -0.01 20.14 -21.95
C ASP A 9 -1.04 21.00 -21.19
N PHE A 10 -1.76 21.87 -21.91
CA PHE A 10 -2.85 22.69 -21.35
C PHE A 10 -4.01 21.86 -20.78
N ILE A 11 -4.15 20.61 -21.20
CA ILE A 11 -5.12 19.67 -20.60
C ILE A 11 -4.70 19.23 -19.19
N SER A 12 -3.43 19.38 -18.82
CA SER A 12 -2.91 18.91 -17.54
C SER A 12 -3.07 19.99 -16.47
N PRO A 13 -3.93 19.79 -15.46
CA PRO A 13 -4.01 20.74 -14.36
C PRO A 13 -2.72 20.79 -13.52
N PHE A 14 -1.88 19.75 -13.55
CA PHE A 14 -0.58 19.76 -12.89
C PHE A 14 0.43 20.65 -13.61
N ALA A 15 0.35 20.76 -14.94
CA ALA A 15 1.17 21.70 -15.69
C ALA A 15 0.86 23.15 -15.28
N TYR A 16 -0.41 23.49 -15.03
CA TYR A 16 -0.78 24.79 -14.48
C TYR A 16 -0.17 25.04 -13.09
N LEU A 17 -0.24 24.07 -12.17
CA LEU A 17 0.39 24.24 -10.86
C LEU A 17 1.91 24.39 -10.93
N GLN A 18 2.55 23.76 -11.93
CA GLN A 18 3.98 23.92 -12.18
C GLN A 18 4.28 25.31 -12.74
N SER A 19 3.50 25.81 -13.71
CA SER A 19 3.74 27.11 -14.35
C SER A 19 3.74 28.27 -13.35
N GLU A 20 2.83 28.24 -12.38
CA GLU A 20 2.73 29.24 -11.29
C GLU A 20 3.95 29.24 -10.35
N ARG A 21 4.85 28.27 -10.49
CA ARG A 21 6.03 28.11 -9.65
C ARG A 21 7.34 28.18 -10.43
N LEU A 22 7.31 28.30 -11.76
CA LEU A 22 8.54 28.34 -12.57
C LEU A 22 9.41 29.56 -12.23
N ALA A 23 8.78 30.69 -11.89
CA ALA A 23 9.45 31.92 -11.50
C ALA A 23 10.47 31.76 -10.35
N ARG A 24 10.31 30.74 -9.50
CA ARG A 24 11.27 30.47 -8.41
C ARG A 24 12.68 30.10 -8.90
N PHE A 25 12.78 29.76 -10.18
CA PHE A 25 14.02 29.39 -10.85
C PHE A 25 14.62 30.53 -11.68
N ASP A 26 13.99 31.70 -11.70
CA ASP A 26 14.50 32.87 -12.41
C ASP A 26 15.92 33.22 -11.95
N GLY A 27 16.81 33.45 -12.91
CA GLY A 27 18.25 33.68 -12.67
C GLY A 27 19.06 32.46 -12.22
N LYS A 28 18.40 31.31 -11.98
CA LYS A 28 19.05 30.05 -11.54
C LYS A 28 19.06 28.99 -12.64
N LEU A 29 17.98 28.91 -13.43
CA LEU A 29 17.78 27.91 -14.47
C LEU A 29 17.11 28.55 -15.69
N ASP A 30 17.62 28.23 -16.87
CA ASP A 30 16.99 28.57 -18.14
C ASP A 30 15.95 27.49 -18.47
N ILE A 31 14.67 27.81 -18.33
CA ILE A 31 13.59 26.83 -18.53
C ILE A 31 13.02 26.99 -19.94
N ARG A 32 13.19 25.96 -20.76
CA ARG A 32 12.62 25.88 -22.11
C ARG A 32 11.23 25.21 -22.05
N PRO A 33 10.14 25.92 -22.37
CA PRO A 33 8.81 25.29 -22.41
C PRO A 33 8.70 24.39 -23.63
N VAL A 34 8.31 23.12 -23.45
CA VAL A 34 8.15 22.16 -24.55
C VAL A 34 6.69 21.70 -24.60
N PRO A 35 5.87 22.24 -25.53
CA PRO A 35 4.48 21.81 -25.69
C PRO A 35 4.44 20.33 -26.08
N LEU A 36 3.63 19.56 -25.36
CA LEU A 36 3.49 18.13 -25.55
C LEU A 36 2.01 17.75 -25.61
N LEU A 37 1.61 16.94 -26.59
CA LEU A 37 0.25 16.44 -26.69
C LEU A 37 0.09 15.17 -25.82
N PHE A 38 -0.39 15.35 -24.59
CA PHE A 38 -0.55 14.29 -23.60
C PHE A 38 -1.49 13.18 -24.08
N ALA A 39 -2.61 13.54 -24.72
CA ALA A 39 -3.52 12.57 -25.32
C ALA A 39 -2.84 11.72 -26.42
N GLY A 40 -1.85 12.28 -27.13
CA GLY A 40 -1.05 11.57 -28.12
C GLY A 40 -0.17 10.50 -27.49
N LEU A 41 0.47 10.80 -26.35
CA LEU A 41 1.24 9.81 -25.58
C LEU A 41 0.34 8.69 -25.07
N LEU A 42 -0.81 9.04 -24.50
CA LEU A 42 -1.76 8.05 -23.99
C LEU A 42 -2.24 7.11 -25.10
N LYS A 43 -2.57 7.66 -26.29
CA LYS A 43 -2.94 6.87 -27.46
C LYS A 43 -1.82 5.93 -27.89
N HIS A 44 -0.57 6.40 -27.95
CA HIS A 44 0.58 5.58 -28.33
C HIS A 44 0.74 4.35 -27.42
N TRP A 45 0.49 4.50 -26.12
CA TRP A 45 0.59 3.43 -25.13
C TRP A 45 -0.74 2.68 -24.85
N GLY A 46 -1.80 2.95 -25.61
CA GLY A 46 -3.12 2.31 -25.43
C GLY A 46 -3.80 2.64 -24.09
N GLN A 47 -3.48 3.78 -23.48
CA GLN A 47 -3.99 4.20 -22.18
C GLN A 47 -5.10 5.25 -22.30
N LYS A 48 -5.96 5.34 -21.28
CA LYS A 48 -6.93 6.44 -21.12
C LYS A 48 -6.40 7.46 -20.12
N GLY A 49 -6.74 8.73 -20.32
CA GLY A 49 -6.36 9.78 -19.38
C GLY A 49 -6.97 9.58 -17.99
N PRO A 50 -6.29 9.97 -16.90
CA PRO A 50 -6.85 9.90 -15.54
C PRO A 50 -8.18 10.66 -15.41
N ALA A 51 -8.34 11.77 -16.14
CA ALA A 51 -9.57 12.53 -16.21
C ALA A 51 -10.67 11.87 -17.07
N GLU A 52 -10.38 10.83 -17.84
CA GLU A 52 -11.40 10.10 -18.62
C GLU A 52 -12.03 8.96 -17.82
N MET A 53 -11.29 8.41 -16.85
CA MET A 53 -11.76 7.36 -15.96
C MET A 53 -12.53 7.97 -14.78
N ALA A 54 -13.84 7.72 -14.66
CA ALA A 54 -14.71 8.38 -13.68
C ALA A 54 -14.21 8.30 -12.22
N THR A 55 -13.65 7.16 -11.81
CA THR A 55 -13.08 6.94 -10.48
C THR A 55 -11.80 7.74 -10.26
N LYS A 56 -10.87 7.72 -11.22
CA LYS A 56 -9.60 8.46 -11.15
C LYS A 56 -9.82 9.97 -11.27
N ARG A 57 -10.75 10.43 -12.13
CA ARG A 57 -11.11 11.84 -12.34
C ARG A 57 -11.39 12.57 -11.02
N ARG A 58 -12.25 11.99 -10.17
CA ARG A 58 -12.64 12.63 -8.91
C ARG A 58 -11.45 12.77 -7.95
N PHE A 59 -10.57 11.76 -7.90
CA PHE A 59 -9.35 11.82 -7.11
C PHE A 59 -8.40 12.88 -7.66
N THR A 60 -8.09 12.84 -8.96
CA THR A 60 -7.21 13.81 -9.62
C THR A 60 -7.69 15.25 -9.38
N TYR A 61 -8.99 15.51 -9.50
CA TYR A 61 -9.51 16.88 -9.31
C TYR A 61 -9.38 17.35 -7.86
N ARG A 62 -9.64 16.46 -6.88
CA ARG A 62 -9.45 16.78 -5.45
C ARG A 62 -7.98 17.00 -5.11
N GLN A 63 -7.10 16.16 -5.64
CA GLN A 63 -5.67 16.25 -5.40
C GLN A 63 -5.09 17.56 -5.95
N VAL A 64 -5.45 17.92 -7.17
CA VAL A 64 -5.02 19.19 -7.79
C VAL A 64 -5.53 20.38 -6.99
N GLN A 65 -6.82 20.39 -6.61
CA GLN A 65 -7.38 21.47 -5.79
C GLN A 65 -6.64 21.60 -4.46
N TRP A 66 -6.41 20.48 -3.77
CA TRP A 66 -5.67 20.47 -2.51
C TRP A 66 -4.22 20.96 -2.68
N LEU A 67 -3.54 20.58 -3.76
CA LEU A 67 -2.20 21.08 -4.08
C LEU A 67 -2.22 22.59 -4.33
N ALA A 68 -3.22 23.09 -5.06
CA ALA A 68 -3.37 24.52 -5.30
C ALA A 68 -3.54 25.29 -4.00
N ASP A 69 -4.49 24.85 -3.15
CA ASP A 69 -4.78 25.47 -1.85
C ASP A 69 -3.53 25.47 -0.95
N ARG A 70 -2.82 24.34 -0.87
CA ARG A 70 -1.60 24.20 -0.06
C ARG A 70 -0.48 25.14 -0.51
N ASN A 71 -0.41 25.45 -1.80
CA ASN A 71 0.64 26.31 -2.37
C ASN A 71 0.17 27.76 -2.57
N GLY A 72 -1.05 28.12 -2.14
CA GLY A 72 -1.61 29.46 -2.33
C GLY A 72 -1.84 29.82 -3.80
N ILE A 73 -2.01 28.83 -4.67
CA ILE A 73 -2.21 29.03 -6.11
C ILE A 73 -3.72 29.17 -6.39
N PRO A 74 -4.19 30.30 -6.96
CA PRO A 74 -5.58 30.41 -7.38
C PRO A 74 -5.88 29.38 -8.47
N PHE A 75 -6.81 28.46 -8.23
CA PHE A 75 -7.09 27.37 -9.16
C PHE A 75 -8.58 27.20 -9.42
N ARG A 76 -8.94 27.12 -10.70
CA ARG A 76 -10.31 26.85 -11.16
C ARG A 76 -10.28 25.97 -12.40
N PHE A 77 -11.00 24.85 -12.35
CA PHE A 77 -11.20 24.03 -13.55
C PHE A 77 -11.98 24.79 -14.63
N PRO A 78 -11.66 24.59 -15.92
CA PRO A 78 -12.47 25.12 -17.00
C PRO A 78 -13.88 24.50 -16.98
N PRO A 79 -14.88 25.16 -17.59
CA PRO A 79 -16.26 24.67 -17.63
C PRO A 79 -16.40 23.24 -18.18
N GLN A 80 -15.47 22.83 -19.04
CA GLN A 80 -15.35 21.47 -19.55
C GLN A 80 -13.91 20.96 -19.38
N HIS A 81 -13.76 19.85 -18.66
CA HIS A 81 -12.49 19.14 -18.51
C HIS A 81 -12.74 17.61 -18.49
N PRO A 82 -12.01 16.81 -19.29
CA PRO A 82 -10.91 17.19 -20.19
C PRO A 82 -11.36 18.08 -21.37
N LEU A 83 -10.48 19.00 -21.78
CA LEU A 83 -10.65 19.88 -22.95
C LEU A 83 -9.76 19.39 -24.10
N ASN A 84 -10.01 19.84 -25.33
CA ASN A 84 -9.11 19.57 -26.46
C ASN A 84 -7.98 20.62 -26.52
N PRO A 85 -6.72 20.28 -26.21
CA PRO A 85 -5.64 21.25 -26.08
C PRO A 85 -4.95 21.59 -27.41
N VAL A 86 -5.29 20.92 -28.53
CA VAL A 86 -4.50 20.97 -29.78
C VAL A 86 -4.35 22.39 -30.32
N ARG A 87 -5.41 23.20 -30.29
CA ARG A 87 -5.33 24.60 -30.76
C ARG A 87 -4.41 25.44 -29.89
N ALA A 88 -4.48 25.27 -28.56
CA ALA A 88 -3.63 25.99 -27.62
C ALA A 88 -2.16 25.56 -27.72
N LEU A 89 -1.89 24.26 -27.89
CA LEU A 89 -0.55 23.73 -28.12
C LEU A 89 0.06 24.26 -29.42
N ARG A 90 -0.70 24.28 -30.52
CA ARG A 90 -0.25 24.85 -31.79
C ARG A 90 0.04 26.35 -31.68
N ALA A 91 -0.80 27.09 -30.96
CA ALA A 91 -0.58 28.51 -30.70
C ALA A 91 0.70 28.73 -29.86
N ALA A 92 0.94 27.91 -28.84
CA ALA A 92 2.18 27.98 -28.05
C ALA A 92 3.43 27.73 -28.91
N VAL A 93 3.40 26.73 -29.80
CA VAL A 93 4.49 26.50 -30.76
C VAL A 93 4.70 27.70 -31.68
N ALA A 94 3.61 28.26 -32.23
CA ALA A 94 3.67 29.40 -33.14
C ALA A 94 4.18 30.70 -32.48
N LEU A 95 3.89 30.89 -31.19
CA LEU A 95 4.35 32.03 -30.38
C LEU A 95 5.79 31.88 -29.87
N GLY A 96 6.53 30.85 -30.32
CA GLY A 96 7.92 30.68 -29.94
C GLY A 96 8.12 29.96 -28.60
N ALA A 97 7.21 29.11 -28.15
CA ALA A 97 7.51 28.21 -27.01
C ALA A 97 8.77 27.36 -27.29
N ILE A 98 9.12 27.14 -28.55
CA ILE A 98 10.34 26.44 -28.97
C ILE A 98 11.57 27.38 -29.06
N ASP A 99 11.39 28.71 -29.01
CA ASP A 99 12.46 29.71 -29.17
C ASP A 99 12.40 30.86 -28.11
N ARG A 100 13.16 30.67 -27.03
CA ARG A 100 13.75 31.63 -26.07
C ARG A 100 13.09 33.02 -25.83
N ARG A 101 12.64 33.25 -24.58
CA ARG A 101 13.31 34.12 -23.54
C ARG A 101 12.41 34.54 -22.37
N HIS A 102 11.10 34.29 -22.40
CA HIS A 102 10.20 34.68 -21.30
C HIS A 102 9.10 33.64 -21.04
N PRO A 103 9.28 32.69 -20.10
CA PRO A 103 8.23 31.72 -19.75
C PRO A 103 7.00 32.38 -19.08
N HIS A 104 7.11 33.63 -18.65
CA HIS A 104 6.04 34.39 -17.97
C HIS A 104 4.93 34.88 -18.92
N ASP A 105 5.18 34.88 -20.23
CA ASP A 105 4.25 35.40 -21.24
C ASP A 105 3.38 34.32 -21.90
N LEU A 106 3.48 33.05 -21.49
CA LEU A 106 2.55 32.01 -21.94
C LEU A 106 1.26 32.08 -21.09
N PRO A 107 0.11 32.49 -21.64
CA PRO A 107 -1.13 32.52 -20.88
C PRO A 107 -1.68 31.09 -20.70
N LEU A 108 -1.21 30.40 -19.67
CA LEU A 108 -1.90 29.24 -19.09
C LEU A 108 -3.07 29.73 -18.24
N HIS A 109 -4.04 30.41 -18.86
CA HIS A 109 -5.23 30.90 -18.15
C HIS A 109 -6.30 29.82 -18.08
N LEU A 110 -6.18 28.91 -17.11
CA LEU A 110 -7.31 28.10 -16.67
C LEU A 110 -8.22 28.97 -15.77
N GLY A 111 -9.17 29.67 -16.39
CA GLY A 111 -10.40 30.07 -15.70
C GLY A 111 -10.39 31.34 -14.82
N ARG A 112 -9.80 32.46 -15.26
CA ARG A 112 -10.17 33.77 -14.70
C ARG A 112 -11.50 34.23 -15.32
N GLY A 113 -12.58 34.21 -14.53
CA GLY A 113 -13.79 34.98 -14.83
C GLY A 113 -13.49 36.49 -14.70
N PRO A 114 -14.25 37.36 -15.40
CA PRO A 114 -13.88 38.76 -15.55
C PRO A 114 -14.16 39.54 -14.26
N ARG A 115 -13.18 40.32 -13.77
CA ARG A 115 -13.39 41.74 -13.40
C ARG A 115 -12.11 42.48 -12.98
N HIS A 116 -12.11 43.75 -13.36
CA HIS A 116 -11.25 44.88 -13.01
C HIS A 116 -9.84 44.96 -13.61
N GLN A 117 -9.80 45.39 -14.88
CA GLN A 117 -8.85 46.43 -15.29
C GLN A 117 -8.96 47.61 -14.31
N ARG A 118 -7.86 47.96 -13.65
CA ARG A 118 -7.65 49.32 -13.12
C ARG A 118 -6.69 50.03 -14.07
N ALA A 119 -7.26 50.89 -14.89
CA ALA A 119 -6.52 51.98 -15.53
C ALA A 119 -5.93 52.87 -14.43
N GLY A 120 -4.64 53.20 -14.55
CA GLY A 120 -4.03 54.25 -13.76
C GLY A 120 -4.55 55.60 -14.20
N ARG A 121 -5.05 56.41 -13.26
CA ARG A 121 -4.98 57.87 -13.36
C ARG A 121 -4.95 58.49 -11.96
N MET A 122 -4.08 59.48 -11.86
CA MET A 122 -3.75 60.31 -10.70
C MET A 122 -4.98 60.94 -10.02
N GLY A 123 -4.89 61.20 -8.70
CA GLY A 123 -5.79 62.14 -8.04
C GLY A 123 -5.95 61.95 -6.52
N ARG A 124 -5.23 62.80 -5.78
CA ARG A 124 -5.29 63.22 -4.37
C ARG A 124 -6.53 62.91 -3.49
N ALA A 125 -6.20 62.68 -2.21
CA ALA A 125 -6.82 63.13 -0.95
C ALA A 125 -8.16 62.53 -0.45
N GLY A 126 -8.19 62.18 0.84
CA GLY A 126 -9.40 62.04 1.66
C GLY A 126 -9.45 60.79 2.56
N ALA A 127 -9.37 61.00 3.89
CA ALA A 127 -9.59 60.02 4.95
C ALA A 127 -11.12 59.84 5.27
N PRO A 128 -11.58 59.16 6.35
CA PRO A 128 -12.17 57.82 6.30
C PRO A 128 -13.64 57.75 6.85
N PRO A 129 -14.12 56.71 7.56
CA PRO A 129 -15.19 55.80 7.13
C PRO A 129 -16.52 55.93 7.90
N GLU A 130 -17.62 55.40 7.37
CA GLU A 130 -18.84 55.17 8.17
C GLU A 130 -19.58 53.85 7.89
N ARG A 131 -20.26 53.44 8.94
CA ARG A 131 -20.82 52.12 9.29
C ARG A 131 -22.11 51.81 8.54
N ALA A 132 -22.41 50.52 8.36
CA ALA A 132 -23.74 49.97 8.69
C ALA A 132 -23.74 48.43 8.65
N ARG A 133 -24.09 47.81 9.78
CA ARG A 133 -24.76 46.49 9.83
C ARG A 133 -26.25 46.71 9.54
N PRO A 134 -27.00 45.66 9.15
CA PRO A 134 -27.91 45.11 10.16
C PRO A 134 -27.97 43.58 10.23
N ARG A 135 -28.51 43.17 11.38
CA ARG A 135 -28.78 41.82 11.90
C ARG A 135 -30.03 41.20 11.26
N CYS A 136 -30.10 39.86 11.23
CA CYS A 136 -31.15 39.01 11.86
C CYS A 136 -30.83 37.54 11.51
N ALA A 137 -30.45 36.65 12.42
CA ALA A 137 -31.25 35.99 13.47
C ALA A 137 -32.44 35.17 12.92
N LEU A 138 -32.22 33.88 12.66
CA LEU A 138 -33.17 32.79 12.94
C LEU A 138 -32.42 31.44 12.83
N GLN A 139 -32.84 30.44 13.59
CA GLN A 139 -32.33 29.04 13.63
C GLN A 139 -31.16 28.72 14.58
N ARG A 140 -31.35 29.03 15.87
CA ARG A 140 -30.81 28.21 16.97
C ARG A 140 -31.97 27.81 17.89
N ARG A 141 -32.54 26.64 17.63
CA ARG A 141 -33.38 25.84 18.55
C ARG A 141 -33.73 24.52 17.85
N ARG A 142 -32.81 23.55 17.91
CA ARG A 142 -33.02 22.10 17.68
C ARG A 142 -31.66 21.40 17.74
N ARG A 143 -31.02 21.38 18.92
CA ARG A 143 -29.87 20.52 19.23
C ARG A 143 -29.59 20.44 20.74
N GLU A 144 -30.66 20.29 21.52
CA GLU A 144 -30.61 20.00 22.96
C GLU A 144 -31.73 19.02 23.30
N LYS A 145 -31.74 17.83 22.69
CA LYS A 145 -32.59 16.68 23.09
C LYS A 145 -32.00 15.31 22.71
N SER A 146 -30.67 15.15 22.67
CA SER A 146 -30.05 13.85 22.36
C SER A 146 -28.87 13.46 23.25
N VAL A 147 -28.77 14.01 24.48
CA VAL A 147 -27.69 13.66 25.44
C VAL A 147 -28.27 13.05 26.74
N ALA A 148 -29.54 12.67 26.77
CA ALA A 148 -30.20 12.09 27.95
C ALA A 148 -30.69 10.63 27.77
N ALA A 149 -30.39 9.96 26.64
CA ALA A 149 -30.90 8.61 26.36
C ALA A 149 -29.83 7.50 26.34
N GLU A 150 -28.54 7.81 26.43
CA GLU A 150 -27.46 6.79 26.41
C GLU A 150 -26.77 6.56 27.76
N ARG A 151 -27.26 7.19 28.84
CA ARG A 151 -26.75 6.99 30.22
C ARG A 151 -27.56 6.00 31.07
N ARG A 152 -28.38 5.13 30.46
CA ARG A 152 -29.20 4.12 31.18
C ARG A 152 -29.03 2.66 30.72
N ALA A 153 -27.97 2.33 29.97
CA ALA A 153 -27.62 0.94 29.63
C ALA A 153 -26.23 0.50 30.16
N GLY A 154 -25.65 1.27 31.10
CA GLY A 154 -24.32 1.04 31.68
C GLY A 154 -24.32 0.57 33.15
N ALA A 155 -25.40 -0.07 33.62
CA ALA A 155 -25.52 -0.52 35.00
C ALA A 155 -26.25 -1.86 35.10
N ARG A 156 -25.68 -2.92 34.54
CA ARG A 156 -26.08 -4.31 34.79
C ARG A 156 -25.05 -5.36 34.36
N PHE A 157 -23.76 -5.13 34.59
CA PHE A 157 -22.73 -6.18 34.47
C PHE A 157 -21.54 -5.90 35.41
N ARG A 158 -21.81 -5.84 36.71
CA ARG A 158 -20.81 -5.97 37.79
C ARG A 158 -21.49 -6.58 39.01
N ARG A 159 -21.62 -7.90 39.00
CA ARG A 159 -21.79 -8.77 40.18
C ARG A 159 -21.69 -10.19 39.67
N LEU A 160 -20.63 -10.88 40.08
CA LEU A 160 -20.36 -12.33 40.07
C LEU A 160 -18.85 -12.56 39.81
N ARG A 161 -18.05 -12.23 40.83
CA ARG A 161 -16.76 -12.84 41.11
C ARG A 161 -16.63 -12.91 42.62
N ARG A 162 -16.85 -14.09 43.19
CA ARG A 162 -16.22 -14.67 44.40
C ARG A 162 -17.00 -15.92 44.83
N ALA A 163 -16.25 -16.90 45.34
CA ALA A 163 -16.58 -18.29 45.65
C ALA A 163 -16.60 -19.20 44.38
N ASP A 164 -15.88 -20.30 44.29
CA ASP A 164 -15.22 -21.09 45.34
C ASP A 164 -14.08 -21.95 44.75
N ALA A 165 -13.10 -22.24 45.60
CA ALA A 165 -11.98 -23.15 45.33
C ALA A 165 -12.25 -24.45 46.10
N GLY A 166 -12.12 -25.61 45.47
CA GLY A 166 -12.17 -26.87 46.23
C GLY A 166 -12.37 -28.15 45.45
N HIS A 167 -11.26 -28.88 45.27
CA HIS A 167 -11.15 -30.33 45.45
C HIS A 167 -11.79 -31.36 44.47
N ARG A 168 -10.88 -32.05 43.77
CA ARG A 168 -10.64 -33.51 43.73
C ARG A 168 -11.65 -34.49 43.07
N ARG A 169 -11.02 -35.23 42.12
CA ARG A 169 -11.01 -36.70 41.89
C ARG A 169 -12.07 -37.37 41.00
N ARG A 170 -11.51 -37.93 39.90
CA ARG A 170 -11.79 -39.20 39.20
C ARG A 170 -13.02 -40.04 39.64
N THR A 171 -13.86 -40.44 38.68
CA THR A 171 -14.11 -41.86 38.38
C THR A 171 -14.71 -42.09 36.98
N VAL A 172 -14.44 -43.28 36.45
CA VAL A 172 -14.82 -43.89 35.16
C VAL A 172 -16.14 -44.69 35.33
N LEU A 173 -16.69 -45.16 34.19
CA LEU A 173 -17.88 -46.02 33.94
C LEU A 173 -19.17 -45.24 33.68
N GLY A 174 -20.00 -45.59 32.70
CA GLY A 174 -20.02 -46.75 31.82
C GLY A 174 -21.27 -46.71 30.95
N LEU A 175 -21.21 -47.42 29.81
CA LEU A 175 -22.29 -47.61 28.85
C LEU A 175 -23.61 -48.07 29.47
N ARG A 176 -24.74 -47.68 28.86
CA ARG A 176 -25.84 -48.61 28.57
C ARG A 176 -26.66 -48.18 27.36
N ARG A 177 -26.86 -49.16 26.48
CA ARG A 177 -27.68 -49.16 25.26
C ARG A 177 -29.16 -49.25 25.63
N HIS A 178 -30.04 -48.66 24.81
CA HIS A 178 -31.34 -49.25 24.50
C HIS A 178 -31.64 -49.08 23.01
N ARG A 179 -32.15 -50.17 22.42
CA ARG A 179 -32.54 -50.34 21.02
C ARG A 179 -34.07 -50.39 20.90
N HIS A 180 -34.52 -50.07 19.68
CA HIS A 180 -35.63 -50.62 18.88
C HIS A 180 -37.02 -49.96 18.85
N GLY A 181 -37.54 -49.90 17.61
CA GLY A 181 -38.86 -49.50 17.13
C GLY A 181 -38.74 -48.63 15.85
N ALA A 182 -38.43 -49.17 14.65
CA ALA A 182 -39.37 -49.66 13.61
C ALA A 182 -40.47 -48.62 13.24
N GLY A 183 -40.77 -48.21 12.00
CA GLY A 183 -40.25 -48.47 10.66
C GLY A 183 -41.21 -47.86 9.61
N LEU A 184 -40.63 -47.20 8.57
CA LEU A 184 -41.14 -46.97 7.18
C LEU A 184 -42.34 -46.02 6.93
N PRO A 185 -42.54 -45.49 5.69
CA PRO A 185 -41.57 -45.02 4.68
C PRO A 185 -41.91 -43.61 4.11
N CYS A 186 -40.93 -42.85 3.61
CA CYS A 186 -41.17 -41.59 2.88
C CYS A 186 -40.66 -41.70 1.44
N ARG A 187 -41.55 -41.51 0.46
CA ARG A 187 -41.25 -41.30 -0.97
C ARG A 187 -40.95 -39.81 -1.26
N PRO A 188 -40.26 -39.51 -2.38
CA PRO A 188 -39.49 -38.27 -2.53
C PRO A 188 -40.33 -37.10 -3.06
N GLY A 189 -40.33 -35.99 -2.32
CA GLY A 189 -40.84 -34.70 -2.78
C GLY A 189 -39.75 -33.89 -3.48
N ALA A 190 -39.97 -33.57 -4.75
CA ALA A 190 -39.11 -32.72 -5.56
C ALA A 190 -38.98 -31.31 -4.96
N VAL A 191 -37.78 -30.94 -4.50
CA VAL A 191 -37.45 -29.56 -4.14
C VAL A 191 -36.74 -28.90 -5.32
N ARG A 192 -37.45 -27.98 -5.98
CA ARG A 192 -36.87 -27.05 -6.95
C ARG A 192 -35.73 -26.27 -6.30
N ALA A 193 -34.52 -26.40 -6.84
CA ALA A 193 -33.37 -25.59 -6.49
C ALA A 193 -33.68 -24.10 -6.73
N ARG A 194 -33.84 -23.32 -5.67
CA ARG A 194 -33.79 -21.86 -5.75
C ARG A 194 -32.34 -21.46 -5.99
N ARG A 195 -32.08 -20.86 -7.16
CA ARG A 195 -30.81 -20.22 -7.51
C ARG A 195 -30.45 -19.19 -6.44
N VAL A 196 -29.32 -19.40 -5.77
CA VAL A 196 -28.64 -18.40 -4.93
C VAL A 196 -27.97 -17.40 -5.87
N PRO A 197 -28.30 -16.10 -5.82
CA PRO A 197 -27.63 -15.11 -6.65
C PRO A 197 -26.19 -14.89 -6.16
N ALA A 198 -25.26 -14.83 -7.11
CA ALA A 198 -23.86 -14.53 -6.90
C ALA A 198 -23.66 -13.26 -6.05
N HIS A 199 -22.82 -13.39 -5.01
CA HIS A 199 -22.45 -12.30 -4.12
C HIS A 199 -21.73 -11.20 -4.92
N ARG A 200 -22.46 -10.13 -5.27
CA ARG A 200 -21.86 -8.85 -5.65
C ARG A 200 -21.22 -8.23 -4.41
N GLN A 201 -19.96 -7.85 -4.50
CA GLN A 201 -19.29 -7.01 -3.50
C GLN A 201 -20.07 -5.69 -3.35
N PRO A 202 -20.48 -5.27 -2.15
CA PRO A 202 -21.10 -3.97 -1.97
C PRO A 202 -20.03 -2.88 -2.00
N ALA A 203 -20.27 -1.86 -2.83
CA ALA A 203 -19.52 -0.63 -2.87
C ALA A 203 -19.44 0.01 -1.46
N GLY A 204 -18.22 0.28 -1.01
CA GLY A 204 -17.93 0.81 0.32
C GLY A 204 -18.74 2.07 0.66
N ARG A 205 -19.45 2.01 1.79
CA ARG A 205 -20.07 3.17 2.41
C ARG A 205 -18.98 4.11 2.93
N ARG A 206 -19.15 5.39 2.61
CA ARG A 206 -18.27 6.50 2.99
C ARG A 206 -18.26 6.67 4.51
N HIS A 207 -17.10 6.50 5.13
CA HIS A 207 -16.84 7.08 6.44
C HIS A 207 -16.23 8.48 6.29
N ALA A 208 -16.60 9.34 7.23
CA ALA A 208 -16.45 10.78 7.21
C ALA A 208 -14.98 11.24 7.09
N GLN A 209 -14.74 12.19 6.18
CA GLN A 209 -13.48 12.90 6.01
C GLN A 209 -13.26 13.84 7.21
N GLY A 210 -12.54 13.36 8.22
CA GLY A 210 -11.81 14.20 9.15
C GLY A 210 -10.47 14.62 8.53
N SER A 211 -10.10 15.88 8.69
CA SER A 211 -8.83 16.46 8.24
C SER A 211 -7.61 15.64 8.71
N LEU A 212 -6.83 15.09 7.77
CA LEU A 212 -5.62 14.30 8.04
C LEU A 212 -4.46 15.21 8.46
N VAL A 213 -4.29 15.39 9.76
CA VAL A 213 -2.96 15.51 10.35
C VAL A 213 -2.12 14.31 9.85
N SER A 214 -0.87 14.53 9.45
CA SER A 214 0.07 13.45 9.07
C SER A 214 -0.05 12.29 10.05
N LEU A 215 -0.42 11.10 9.55
CA LEU A 215 -0.55 9.89 10.37
C LEU A 215 0.74 9.60 11.15
N LEU A 216 1.88 9.96 10.55
CA LEU A 216 3.22 9.71 11.07
C LEU A 216 3.93 11.00 11.53
N PRO A 217 4.79 10.92 12.55
CA PRO A 217 5.76 11.96 12.88
C PRO A 217 6.58 12.41 11.66
N ARG A 218 7.00 13.69 11.64
CA ARG A 218 7.73 14.28 10.50
C ARG A 218 9.06 13.57 10.19
N GLN A 219 9.68 12.97 11.19
CA GLN A 219 10.92 12.22 11.05
C GLN A 219 10.75 10.85 10.37
N ILE A 220 9.52 10.41 10.08
CA ILE A 220 9.24 9.13 9.40
C ILE A 220 8.71 9.43 8.00
N ARG A 221 9.43 9.01 6.97
CA ARG A 221 8.98 9.03 5.58
C ARG A 221 8.81 7.62 5.06
N VAL A 222 7.57 7.26 4.71
CA VAL A 222 7.27 6.00 4.01
C VAL A 222 7.31 6.25 2.51
N ILE A 223 8.14 5.51 1.80
CA ILE A 223 8.15 5.44 0.34
C ILE A 223 7.30 4.23 -0.02
N GLU A 224 6.02 4.48 -0.31
CA GLU A 224 5.10 3.43 -0.74
C GLU A 224 5.56 2.86 -2.09
N ARG A 225 5.76 1.54 -2.14
CA ARG A 225 6.22 0.83 -3.33
C ARG A 225 5.07 0.02 -3.94
N GLY A 226 5.23 -0.36 -5.21
CA GLY A 226 4.32 -1.32 -5.85
C GLY A 226 4.61 -2.74 -5.37
N TRP A 227 3.67 -3.67 -5.59
CA TRP A 227 3.69 -5.05 -5.05
C TRP A 227 4.95 -5.89 -5.32
N LEU A 228 5.82 -5.52 -6.25
CA LEU A 228 7.09 -6.24 -6.45
C LEU A 228 8.11 -5.89 -5.34
N SER A 229 7.95 -4.78 -4.62
CA SER A 229 8.91 -4.34 -3.62
C SER A 229 8.18 -3.92 -2.36
N ALA A 230 8.72 -4.33 -1.21
CA ALA A 230 8.26 -3.81 0.05
C ALA A 230 8.50 -2.30 0.14
N ASN A 231 7.70 -1.66 0.97
CA ASN A 231 7.83 -0.27 1.35
C ASN A 231 9.22 -0.02 1.95
N ASN A 232 9.80 1.13 1.59
CA ASN A 232 11.00 1.62 2.24
C ASN A 232 10.61 2.67 3.28
N ILE A 233 11.11 2.54 4.51
CA ILE A 233 10.78 3.47 5.59
C ILE A 233 12.04 4.20 6.02
N VAL A 234 12.08 5.51 5.81
CA VAL A 234 13.22 6.36 6.12
C VAL A 234 12.95 7.13 7.41
N PHE A 235 13.87 7.00 8.36
CA PHE A 235 13.86 7.68 9.64
C PHE A 235 14.95 8.73 9.68
N HIS A 236 14.61 9.96 10.02
CA HIS A 236 15.54 11.08 10.14
C HIS A 236 15.95 11.33 11.59
N GLU A 237 17.26 11.44 11.84
CA GLU A 237 17.82 11.66 13.17
C GLU A 237 19.07 12.54 13.09
N GLY A 238 18.95 13.82 13.46
CA GLY A 238 20.08 14.75 13.36
C GLY A 238 20.62 14.83 11.93
N ALA A 239 21.91 14.57 11.72
CA ALA A 239 22.53 14.52 10.39
C ALA A 239 22.44 13.13 9.72
N GLU A 240 21.86 12.16 10.40
CA GLU A 240 21.81 10.76 9.98
C GLU A 240 20.39 10.29 9.65
N ALA A 241 20.31 9.14 8.98
CA ALA A 241 19.08 8.45 8.69
C ALA A 241 19.23 6.93 8.84
N THR A 242 18.10 6.27 9.07
CA THR A 242 17.97 4.81 9.03
C THR A 242 16.91 4.41 8.01
N LEU A 243 17.20 3.38 7.23
CA LEU A 243 16.28 2.76 6.28
C LEU A 243 15.75 1.45 6.85
N VAL A 244 14.45 1.19 6.74
CA VAL A 244 13.87 -0.14 6.96
C VAL A 244 13.43 -0.72 5.62
N ASP A 245 13.96 -1.92 5.31
CA ASP A 245 13.81 -2.67 4.05
C ASP A 245 14.22 -1.91 2.78
N SER A 246 14.63 -2.64 1.73
CA SER A 246 15.29 -2.08 0.53
C SER A 246 14.61 -2.42 -0.80
N GLY A 247 13.48 -3.14 -0.76
CA GLY A 247 12.76 -3.51 -1.98
C GLY A 247 13.40 -4.70 -2.70
N TYR A 248 12.97 -4.92 -3.95
CA TYR A 248 13.44 -6.02 -4.79
C TYR A 248 14.63 -5.60 -5.67
N VAL A 249 15.48 -6.56 -6.04
CA VAL A 249 16.77 -6.28 -6.70
C VAL A 249 16.64 -5.58 -8.06
N THR A 250 15.63 -5.94 -8.86
CA THR A 250 15.39 -5.28 -10.16
C THR A 250 14.94 -3.82 -10.02
N HIS A 251 14.54 -3.41 -8.81
CA HIS A 251 14.21 -2.05 -8.45
C HIS A 251 15.35 -1.30 -7.72
N ALA A 252 16.54 -1.88 -7.58
CA ALA A 252 17.65 -1.26 -6.82
C ALA A 252 17.96 0.17 -7.26
N GLY A 253 18.06 0.43 -8.58
CA GLY A 253 18.28 1.78 -9.09
C GLY A 253 17.14 2.77 -8.76
N GLN A 254 15.89 2.30 -8.78
CA GLN A 254 14.74 3.11 -8.35
C GLN A 254 14.77 3.35 -6.83
N THR A 255 15.13 2.33 -6.04
CA THR A 255 15.29 2.45 -4.58
C THR A 255 16.33 3.52 -4.24
N LEU A 256 17.50 3.50 -4.87
CA LEU A 256 18.55 4.50 -4.65
C LEU A 256 18.07 5.92 -5.00
N ALA A 257 17.38 6.10 -6.13
CA ALA A 257 16.86 7.41 -6.53
C ALA A 257 15.79 7.96 -5.56
N LEU A 258 14.88 7.11 -5.10
CA LEU A 258 13.85 7.48 -4.13
C LEU A 258 14.45 7.77 -2.75
N LEU A 259 15.44 6.96 -2.35
CA LEU A 259 16.15 7.11 -1.10
C LEU A 259 16.94 8.42 -1.06
N GLU A 260 17.68 8.76 -2.11
CA GLU A 260 18.40 10.03 -2.22
C GLU A 260 17.48 11.24 -1.97
N HIS A 261 16.29 11.23 -2.58
CA HIS A 261 15.30 12.28 -2.34
C HIS A 261 14.75 12.26 -0.91
N ALA A 262 14.56 11.06 -0.33
CA ALA A 262 14.02 10.90 1.01
C ALA A 262 15.04 11.24 2.12
N LEU A 263 16.34 11.12 1.87
CA LEU A 263 17.40 11.45 2.83
C LEU A 263 17.52 12.95 3.09
N GLU A 264 17.14 13.80 2.13
CA GLU A 264 17.19 15.26 2.25
C GLU A 264 18.59 15.77 2.70
N GLY A 265 19.65 15.13 2.17
CA GLY A 265 21.05 15.45 2.46
C GLY A 265 21.62 14.80 3.73
N ARG A 266 20.86 13.94 4.42
CA ARG A 266 21.34 13.16 5.57
C ARG A 266 22.20 11.97 5.14
N LYS A 267 23.17 11.60 5.97
CA LYS A 267 23.94 10.37 5.81
C LYS A 267 23.07 9.17 6.20
N LEU A 268 22.94 8.17 5.33
CA LEU A 268 22.33 6.90 5.73
C LEU A 268 23.32 6.12 6.61
N ALA A 269 23.02 5.99 7.90
CA ALA A 269 23.88 5.31 8.86
C ALA A 269 23.57 3.81 8.93
N ARG A 270 22.29 3.44 8.86
CA ARG A 270 21.80 2.07 9.05
C ARG A 270 20.75 1.67 8.03
N LEU A 271 20.74 0.41 7.66
CA LEU A 271 19.66 -0.30 6.99
C LEU A 271 19.25 -1.47 7.90
N ILE A 272 17.98 -1.56 8.25
CA ILE A 272 17.43 -2.62 9.11
C ILE A 272 16.42 -3.43 8.30
N ASN A 273 16.49 -4.76 8.35
CA ASN A 273 15.49 -5.61 7.72
C ASN A 273 14.39 -6.06 8.69
N THR A 274 13.16 -6.17 8.21
CA THR A 274 12.08 -6.83 8.95
C THR A 274 12.21 -8.36 8.89
N HIS A 275 12.53 -8.87 7.71
CA HIS A 275 12.84 -10.27 7.38
C HIS A 275 13.56 -10.32 6.03
N SER A 276 14.02 -11.51 5.62
CA SER A 276 14.96 -11.68 4.50
C SER A 276 14.35 -12.32 3.25
N HIS A 277 13.12 -11.95 2.90
CA HIS A 277 12.57 -12.23 1.58
C HIS A 277 13.11 -11.25 0.52
N SER A 278 13.20 -11.72 -0.72
CA SER A 278 13.81 -11.02 -1.85
C SER A 278 13.32 -9.57 -2.08
N ASP A 279 12.06 -9.28 -1.77
CA ASP A 279 11.43 -7.97 -1.91
C ASP A 279 11.64 -7.02 -0.73
N HIS A 280 12.27 -7.51 0.34
CA HIS A 280 12.70 -6.75 1.51
C HIS A 280 14.22 -6.52 1.52
N ILE A 281 15.01 -7.50 1.06
CA ILE A 281 16.48 -7.46 1.08
C ILE A 281 17.13 -7.19 -0.29
N GLY A 282 16.38 -7.24 -1.38
CA GLY A 282 16.94 -7.20 -2.74
C GLY A 282 17.75 -5.94 -3.07
N GLY A 283 17.50 -4.82 -2.38
CA GLY A 283 18.28 -3.59 -2.52
C GLY A 283 19.45 -3.43 -1.54
N ASN A 284 19.66 -4.37 -0.61
CA ASN A 284 20.60 -4.21 0.51
C ASN A 284 22.04 -3.94 0.05
N ALA A 285 22.57 -4.80 -0.82
CA ALA A 285 23.93 -4.67 -1.37
C ALA A 285 24.12 -3.35 -2.12
N SER A 286 23.16 -2.99 -2.96
CA SER A 286 23.17 -1.73 -3.73
C SER A 286 23.13 -0.49 -2.83
N VAL A 287 22.31 -0.50 -1.76
CA VAL A 287 22.25 0.59 -0.78
C VAL A 287 23.54 0.70 0.02
N ARG A 288 24.11 -0.42 0.49
CA ARG A 288 25.42 -0.43 1.18
C ARG A 288 26.53 0.10 0.30
N ARG A 289 26.60 -0.32 -0.97
CA ARG A 289 27.60 0.18 -1.93
C ARG A 289 27.50 1.70 -2.14
N ALA A 290 26.28 2.23 -2.22
CA ALA A 290 26.04 3.65 -2.48
C ALA A 290 26.30 4.55 -1.25
N HIS A 291 25.99 4.07 -0.04
CA HIS A 291 25.99 4.92 1.17
C HIS A 291 26.96 4.49 2.27
N GLY A 292 27.55 3.29 2.19
CA GLY A 292 28.43 2.74 3.23
C GLY A 292 27.72 2.51 4.57
N CYS A 293 26.40 2.33 4.56
CA CYS A 293 25.61 2.12 5.77
C CYS A 293 25.83 0.74 6.37
N ARG A 294 25.62 0.61 7.69
CA ARG A 294 25.59 -0.70 8.37
C ARG A 294 24.27 -1.41 8.10
N ILE A 295 24.31 -2.70 7.80
CA ILE A 295 23.13 -3.54 7.62
C ILE A 295 22.89 -4.36 8.89
N LEU A 296 21.64 -4.36 9.37
CA LEU A 296 21.17 -5.17 10.48
C LEU A 296 20.05 -6.10 10.02
N VAL A 297 20.17 -7.37 10.36
CA VAL A 297 19.18 -8.41 10.03
C VAL A 297 18.57 -9.01 11.30
N PRO A 298 17.37 -9.60 11.23
CA PRO A 298 16.84 -10.41 12.34
C PRO A 298 17.82 -11.51 12.75
N GLU A 299 18.04 -11.69 14.05
CA GLU A 299 18.97 -12.69 14.59
C GLU A 299 18.68 -14.10 14.08
N GLY A 300 17.40 -14.49 14.00
CA GLY A 300 17.00 -15.81 13.50
C GLY A 300 17.33 -16.05 12.02
N MET A 301 17.57 -15.00 11.23
CA MET A 301 17.94 -15.11 9.82
C MET A 301 19.44 -14.95 9.56
N ALA A 302 20.21 -14.60 10.59
CA ALA A 302 21.64 -14.36 10.45
C ALA A 302 22.40 -15.54 9.83
N PRO A 303 22.16 -16.82 10.18
CA PRO A 303 22.83 -17.94 9.54
C PRO A 303 22.52 -18.03 8.03
N ALA A 304 21.24 -17.96 7.66
CA ALA A 304 20.83 -18.03 6.25
C ALA A 304 21.42 -16.89 5.40
N VAL A 305 21.52 -15.68 5.96
CA VAL A 305 22.15 -14.54 5.26
C VAL A 305 23.68 -14.68 5.20
N ALA A 306 24.32 -15.13 6.29
CA ALA A 306 25.78 -15.29 6.36
C ALA A 306 26.28 -16.34 5.35
N ASP A 307 25.59 -17.48 5.29
CA ASP A 307 25.91 -18.57 4.36
C ASP A 307 25.33 -18.33 2.95
N TRP A 308 24.50 -17.29 2.79
CA TRP A 308 23.71 -17.02 1.60
C TRP A 308 22.94 -18.27 1.12
N ASP A 309 22.27 -18.93 2.06
CA ASP A 309 21.43 -20.10 1.81
C ASP A 309 20.20 -19.67 1.01
N GLU A 310 20.28 -19.80 -0.31
CA GLU A 310 19.24 -19.40 -1.24
C GLU A 310 17.90 -20.12 -1.02
N ASP A 311 17.91 -21.34 -0.47
CA ASP A 311 16.68 -22.07 -0.19
C ASP A 311 16.03 -21.56 1.09
N ALA A 312 16.80 -21.32 2.15
CA ALA A 312 16.32 -20.71 3.39
C ALA A 312 15.82 -19.27 3.18
N LEU A 313 16.42 -18.54 2.23
CA LEU A 313 16.00 -17.18 1.82
C LEU A 313 14.87 -17.18 0.77
N LEU A 314 14.36 -18.35 0.38
CA LEU A 314 13.32 -18.55 -0.63
C LEU A 314 13.68 -18.08 -2.04
N LEU A 315 14.96 -17.80 -2.32
CA LEU A 315 15.43 -17.34 -3.63
C LEU A 315 15.35 -18.49 -4.65
N SER A 316 15.97 -19.63 -4.35
CA SER A 316 16.01 -20.79 -5.24
C SER A 316 14.64 -21.47 -5.34
N SER A 317 14.02 -21.77 -4.19
CA SER A 317 12.72 -22.48 -4.14
C SER A 317 11.55 -21.72 -4.77
N ALA A 318 11.51 -20.39 -4.65
CA ALA A 318 10.50 -19.54 -5.29
C ALA A 318 10.94 -18.90 -6.61
N HIS A 319 12.17 -19.18 -7.07
CA HIS A 319 12.79 -18.59 -8.26
C HIS A 319 12.72 -17.05 -8.25
N GLN A 320 13.11 -16.48 -7.11
CA GLN A 320 13.25 -15.05 -6.86
C GLN A 320 14.74 -14.67 -6.80
N GLN A 321 15.02 -13.37 -6.76
CA GLN A 321 16.39 -12.85 -6.83
C GLN A 321 16.65 -11.80 -5.76
N ALA A 322 17.84 -11.89 -5.16
CA ALA A 322 18.43 -10.84 -4.34
C ALA A 322 19.93 -10.79 -4.62
N GLU A 323 20.57 -9.64 -4.40
CA GLU A 323 22.02 -9.52 -4.47
C GLU A 323 22.63 -9.88 -3.11
N GLN A 324 23.62 -10.77 -3.09
CA GLN A 324 24.32 -11.17 -1.86
C GLN A 324 24.91 -9.96 -1.14
N PHE A 325 24.75 -9.93 0.18
CA PHE A 325 25.26 -8.85 1.03
C PHE A 325 25.77 -9.39 2.37
N GLU A 326 26.71 -8.66 2.96
CA GLU A 326 27.15 -8.86 4.34
C GLU A 326 26.35 -7.97 5.29
N PHE A 327 26.11 -8.45 6.51
CA PHE A 327 25.49 -7.68 7.60
C PHE A 327 26.49 -7.41 8.73
N ASP A 328 26.26 -6.34 9.49
CA ASP A 328 27.20 -5.83 10.50
C ASP A 328 26.74 -6.09 11.94
N ALA A 329 25.45 -6.40 12.13
CA ALA A 329 24.88 -6.78 13.42
C ALA A 329 23.52 -7.47 13.24
N THR A 330 23.04 -8.09 14.31
CA THR A 330 21.71 -8.70 14.39
C THR A 330 20.78 -7.89 15.29
N ILE A 331 19.48 -8.11 15.13
CA ILE A 331 18.44 -7.63 16.06
C ILE A 331 17.73 -8.85 16.62
N ALA A 332 17.74 -9.01 17.94
CA ALA A 332 17.08 -10.10 18.64
C ALA A 332 15.63 -9.73 19.00
N PRO A 333 14.71 -10.71 19.07
CA PRO A 333 13.40 -10.49 19.67
C PRO A 333 13.49 -9.90 21.09
N GLY A 334 12.77 -8.81 21.33
CA GLY A 334 12.75 -8.11 22.62
C GLY A 334 13.77 -6.96 22.72
N ASP A 335 14.68 -6.83 21.76
CA ASP A 335 15.60 -5.69 21.72
C ASP A 335 14.86 -4.36 21.69
N ALA A 336 15.43 -3.37 22.36
CA ALA A 336 15.00 -1.99 22.29
C ALA A 336 16.11 -1.13 21.70
N PHE A 337 15.77 -0.31 20.72
CA PHE A 337 16.74 0.56 20.04
C PHE A 337 16.11 1.89 19.63
N GLU A 338 16.96 2.87 19.36
CA GLU A 338 16.54 4.18 18.88
C GLU A 338 16.67 4.27 17.35
N MET A 339 15.65 4.85 16.74
CA MET A 339 15.61 5.13 15.31
C MET A 339 14.68 6.32 15.05
N GLY A 340 15.22 7.38 14.47
CA GLY A 340 14.46 8.60 14.19
C GLY A 340 14.08 9.37 15.45
N GLY A 341 14.90 9.32 16.50
CA GLY A 341 14.60 9.91 17.81
C GLY A 341 13.42 9.26 18.55
N LEU A 342 13.01 8.05 18.14
CA LEU A 342 11.95 7.27 18.76
C LEU A 342 12.51 5.95 19.29
N ARG A 343 11.95 5.46 20.39
CA ARG A 343 12.31 4.16 20.99
C ARG A 343 11.42 3.06 20.43
N TRP A 344 12.04 2.08 19.77
CA TRP A 344 11.39 0.93 19.16
C TRP A 344 11.66 -0.34 19.96
N GLN A 345 10.73 -1.28 19.89
CA GLN A 345 10.84 -2.64 20.42
C GLN A 345 10.76 -3.63 19.26
N ALA A 346 11.74 -4.52 19.13
CA ALA A 346 11.71 -5.63 18.20
C ALA A 346 10.79 -6.74 18.72
N MET A 347 9.80 -7.11 17.93
CA MET A 347 8.82 -8.13 18.27
C MET A 347 8.94 -9.30 17.30
N HIS A 348 9.18 -10.50 17.81
CA HIS A 348 9.07 -11.71 17.00
C HIS A 348 7.62 -11.93 16.55
N VAL A 349 7.44 -12.04 15.24
CA VAL A 349 6.14 -12.16 14.57
C VAL A 349 6.14 -13.33 13.56
N PRO A 350 6.36 -14.58 14.03
CA PRO A 350 6.45 -15.72 13.14
C PRO A 350 5.12 -15.99 12.43
N GLY A 351 5.20 -16.52 11.21
CA GLY A 351 4.04 -16.90 10.42
C GLY A 351 4.33 -16.84 8.93
N HIS A 352 4.23 -15.64 8.34
CA HIS A 352 4.67 -15.38 6.97
C HIS A 352 6.12 -15.85 6.75
N ASP A 353 7.01 -15.41 7.64
CA ASP A 353 8.37 -15.86 7.81
C ASP A 353 8.54 -16.20 9.31
N MET A 354 9.25 -17.28 9.62
CA MET A 354 9.35 -17.81 11.00
C MET A 354 10.35 -17.04 11.88
N HIS A 355 11.17 -16.19 11.29
CA HIS A 355 12.19 -15.37 11.95
C HIS A 355 11.89 -13.86 11.84
N ALA A 356 10.78 -13.47 11.20
CA ALA A 356 10.38 -12.08 11.02
C ALA A 356 10.25 -11.29 12.33
N LEU A 357 10.65 -10.02 12.22
CA LEU A 357 10.49 -9.00 13.26
C LEU A 357 9.52 -7.90 12.80
N ALA A 358 8.69 -7.47 13.73
CA ALA A 358 7.96 -6.21 13.67
C ALA A 358 8.60 -5.22 14.65
N TYR A 359 8.47 -3.92 14.37
CA TYR A 359 9.02 -2.87 15.22
C TYR A 359 7.88 -2.01 15.78
N TYR A 360 7.74 -1.98 17.10
CA TYR A 360 6.69 -1.23 17.78
C TYR A 360 7.27 -0.07 18.59
N ALA A 361 6.73 1.14 18.39
CA ALA A 361 7.03 2.32 19.19
C ALA A 361 5.84 2.61 20.13
N PRO A 362 5.90 2.20 21.43
CA PRO A 362 4.74 2.24 22.32
C PRO A 362 4.23 3.65 22.61
N ARG A 363 5.14 4.63 22.71
CA ARG A 363 4.78 6.02 23.01
C ARG A 363 4.01 6.67 21.86
N GLU A 364 4.47 6.43 20.63
CA GLU A 364 3.88 6.99 19.41
C GLU A 364 2.73 6.13 18.87
N ARG A 365 2.62 4.89 19.37
CA ARG A 365 1.63 3.88 18.99
C ARG A 365 1.72 3.56 17.51
N ILE A 366 2.95 3.35 17.03
CA ILE A 366 3.26 3.04 15.64
C ILE A 366 3.83 1.63 15.57
N LEU A 367 3.31 0.82 14.64
CA LEU A 367 3.78 -0.53 14.36
C LEU A 367 4.30 -0.61 12.93
N ILE A 368 5.57 -0.95 12.74
CA ILE A 368 6.07 -1.46 11.46
C ILE A 368 5.84 -2.96 11.47
N SER A 369 4.85 -3.44 10.73
CA SER A 369 4.41 -4.84 10.81
C SER A 369 5.13 -5.77 9.84
N GLY A 370 5.87 -5.22 8.86
CA GLY A 370 6.34 -5.99 7.72
C GLY A 370 5.16 -6.74 7.09
N ASP A 371 5.34 -8.04 6.88
CA ASP A 371 4.33 -8.90 6.26
C ASP A 371 3.50 -9.72 7.24
N ALA A 372 3.72 -9.51 8.54
CA ALA A 372 2.90 -10.12 9.60
C ALA A 372 1.47 -9.56 9.64
N LEU A 373 1.26 -8.32 9.17
CA LEU A 373 -0.04 -7.67 9.07
C LEU A 373 -0.05 -6.57 8.00
N TRP A 374 -1.00 -6.66 7.08
CA TRP A 374 -1.35 -5.61 6.13
C TRP A 374 -2.77 -5.10 6.39
N GLN A 375 -3.17 -4.01 5.71
CA GLN A 375 -4.54 -3.50 5.84
C GLN A 375 -5.58 -4.58 5.50
N ASP A 376 -5.30 -5.41 4.49
CA ASP A 376 -6.24 -6.43 3.99
C ASP A 376 -5.70 -7.88 4.10
N GLY A 377 -4.90 -8.17 5.13
CA GLY A 377 -4.45 -9.53 5.44
C GLY A 377 -3.03 -9.60 5.99
N PHE A 378 -2.25 -10.52 5.44
CA PHE A 378 -0.85 -10.81 5.77
C PHE A 378 -0.21 -11.56 4.59
N GLY A 379 1.11 -11.73 4.63
CA GLY A 379 1.90 -12.38 3.59
C GLY A 379 1.58 -13.86 3.34
N VAL A 380 2.31 -14.46 2.42
CA VAL A 380 2.18 -15.90 2.10
C VAL A 380 2.68 -16.76 3.27
N MET A 381 1.98 -17.85 3.58
CA MET A 381 2.37 -18.76 4.67
C MET A 381 3.39 -19.79 4.17
N PHE A 382 4.68 -19.43 4.06
CA PHE A 382 5.68 -20.28 3.41
C PHE A 382 5.95 -21.60 4.14
N ALA A 383 6.05 -21.58 5.48
CA ALA A 383 6.25 -22.79 6.28
C ALA A 383 5.24 -23.89 5.93
N GLU A 384 3.96 -23.53 5.84
CA GLU A 384 2.88 -24.46 5.49
C GLU A 384 3.00 -25.00 4.07
N LEU A 385 3.39 -24.16 3.11
CA LEU A 385 3.56 -24.58 1.72
C LEU A 385 4.73 -25.55 1.56
N HIS A 386 5.73 -25.47 2.43
CA HIS A 386 6.85 -26.40 2.52
C HIS A 386 6.58 -27.59 3.44
N GLY A 387 5.36 -27.75 3.94
CA GLY A 387 4.94 -28.89 4.74
C GLY A 387 5.29 -28.80 6.22
N ASP A 388 5.71 -27.63 6.72
CA ASP A 388 5.78 -27.36 8.15
C ASP A 388 4.42 -26.84 8.68
N PRO A 389 3.70 -27.65 9.49
CA PRO A 389 2.38 -27.30 10.01
C PRO A 389 2.43 -26.24 11.13
N SER A 390 3.61 -25.69 11.45
CA SER A 390 3.78 -24.69 12.49
C SER A 390 3.37 -23.28 12.05
N GLY A 391 3.26 -23.02 10.74
CA GLY A 391 3.07 -21.69 10.17
C GLY A 391 1.74 -21.02 10.55
N LEU A 392 0.59 -21.65 10.30
CA LEU A 392 -0.73 -21.10 10.64
C LEU A 392 -0.89 -20.91 12.16
N PRO A 393 -0.50 -21.89 13.03
CA PRO A 393 -0.48 -21.68 14.47
C PRO A 393 0.42 -20.51 14.90
N ALA A 394 1.58 -20.34 14.26
CA ALA A 394 2.48 -19.22 14.55
C ALA A 394 1.86 -17.88 14.17
N GLN A 395 1.29 -17.76 12.96
CA GLN A 395 0.58 -16.56 12.52
C GLN A 395 -0.60 -16.23 13.44
N ARG A 396 -1.33 -17.22 13.95
CA ARG A 396 -2.39 -17.01 14.94
C ARG A 396 -1.84 -16.36 16.20
N ARG A 397 -0.78 -16.93 16.78
CA ARG A 397 -0.14 -16.36 17.98
C ARG A 397 0.37 -14.94 17.73
N THR A 398 0.93 -14.68 16.56
CA THR A 398 1.36 -13.35 16.11
C THR A 398 0.19 -12.37 16.11
N LEU A 399 -0.92 -12.67 15.42
CA LEU A 399 -2.08 -11.78 15.36
C LEU A 399 -2.74 -11.55 16.73
N GLU A 400 -2.81 -12.58 17.57
CA GLU A 400 -3.34 -12.49 18.93
C GLU A 400 -2.45 -11.60 19.82
N ARG A 401 -1.12 -11.73 19.74
CA ARG A 401 -0.17 -10.85 20.44
C ARG A 401 -0.26 -9.41 19.94
N LEU A 402 -0.36 -9.21 18.63
CA LEU A 402 -0.53 -7.87 18.05
C LEU A 402 -1.82 -7.22 18.57
N ARG A 403 -2.92 -7.96 18.71
CA ARG A 403 -4.20 -7.45 19.25
C ARG A 403 -4.08 -6.86 20.67
N GLU A 404 -3.07 -7.23 21.44
CA GLU A 404 -2.84 -6.71 22.79
C GLU A 404 -2.16 -5.33 22.81
N LEU A 405 -1.62 -4.88 21.67
CA LEU A 405 -0.91 -3.60 21.56
C LEU A 405 -1.87 -2.41 21.39
N ASP A 406 -1.52 -1.27 21.98
CA ASP A 406 -2.16 0.02 21.67
C ASP A 406 -1.50 0.63 20.42
N VAL A 407 -2.07 0.33 19.25
CA VAL A 407 -1.56 0.80 17.95
C VAL A 407 -2.53 1.80 17.33
N ARG A 408 -1.99 2.98 16.98
CA ARG A 408 -2.69 4.05 16.28
C ARG A 408 -2.48 3.98 14.77
N VAL A 409 -1.27 3.63 14.33
CA VAL A 409 -0.90 3.56 12.91
C VAL A 409 -0.03 2.33 12.66
N VAL A 410 -0.30 1.64 11.55
CA VAL A 410 0.53 0.55 11.03
C VAL A 410 1.23 1.00 9.74
N ILE A 411 2.51 0.67 9.63
CA ILE A 411 3.30 0.76 8.41
C ILE A 411 3.57 -0.67 7.94
N PRO A 412 2.82 -1.18 6.94
CA PRO A 412 3.00 -2.55 6.45
C PRO A 412 4.22 -2.66 5.52
N GLY A 413 4.66 -3.91 5.30
CA GLY A 413 5.61 -4.24 4.25
C GLY A 413 5.08 -3.87 2.86
N HIS A 414 3.78 -4.09 2.59
CA HIS A 414 3.14 -3.73 1.33
C HIS A 414 1.88 -2.88 1.51
N GLY A 415 1.72 -1.87 0.65
CA GLY A 415 0.57 -0.95 0.62
C GLY A 415 0.71 0.28 1.54
N ALA A 416 -0.30 1.15 1.54
CA ALA A 416 -0.26 2.40 2.27
C ALA A 416 -0.30 2.20 3.82
N PRO A 417 0.36 3.07 4.61
CA PRO A 417 0.14 3.14 6.05
C PRO A 417 -1.33 3.38 6.40
N PHE A 418 -1.82 2.73 7.44
CA PHE A 418 -3.24 2.75 7.80
C PHE A 418 -3.48 2.90 9.31
N ALA A 419 -4.66 3.39 9.67
CA ALA A 419 -5.05 3.65 11.07
C ALA A 419 -6.22 2.78 11.55
N ASP A 420 -6.87 2.00 10.67
CA ASP A 420 -7.99 1.13 11.00
C ASP A 420 -7.52 -0.23 11.59
N TYR A 421 -6.61 -0.16 12.57
CA TYR A 421 -5.87 -1.30 13.10
C TYR A 421 -6.76 -2.48 13.54
N ALA A 422 -7.78 -2.22 14.35
CA ALA A 422 -8.69 -3.25 14.83
C ALA A 422 -9.45 -3.93 13.68
N ALA A 423 -9.81 -3.19 12.63
CA ALA A 423 -10.49 -3.73 11.47
C ALA A 423 -9.55 -4.58 10.60
N ALA A 424 -8.30 -4.15 10.44
CA ALA A 424 -7.26 -4.93 9.76
C ALA A 424 -6.98 -6.26 10.48
N LEU A 425 -6.82 -6.25 11.81
CA LEU A 425 -6.68 -7.47 12.61
C LEU A 425 -7.88 -8.41 12.46
N ALA A 426 -9.11 -7.88 12.47
CA ALA A 426 -10.31 -8.69 12.27
C ALA A 426 -10.33 -9.35 10.88
N ARG A 427 -9.93 -8.62 9.82
CA ARG A 427 -9.80 -9.17 8.46
C ARG A 427 -8.71 -10.23 8.39
N ALA A 428 -7.56 -10.00 9.01
CA ALA A 428 -6.44 -10.95 9.07
C ALA A 428 -6.84 -12.24 9.80
N LEU A 429 -7.46 -12.15 10.99
CA LEU A 429 -7.95 -13.31 11.74
C LEU A 429 -9.02 -14.10 10.98
N ALA A 430 -9.95 -13.40 10.30
CA ALA A 430 -10.96 -14.06 9.47
C ALA A 430 -10.34 -14.79 8.26
N ARG A 431 -9.34 -14.18 7.61
CA ARG A 431 -8.57 -14.81 6.53
C ARG A 431 -7.81 -16.04 7.04
N LEU A 432 -7.16 -15.94 8.19
CA LEU A 432 -6.42 -17.03 8.81
C LEU A 432 -7.34 -18.21 9.16
N ALA A 433 -8.49 -17.95 9.78
CA ALA A 433 -9.48 -18.99 10.08
C ALA A 433 -9.99 -19.70 8.81
N ALA A 434 -10.13 -18.97 7.70
CA ALA A 434 -10.49 -19.56 6.41
C ALA A 434 -9.38 -20.43 5.81
N PHE A 435 -8.11 -20.14 6.10
CA PHE A 435 -6.96 -20.96 5.69
C PHE A 435 -6.85 -22.22 6.54
N GLU A 436 -7.02 -22.13 7.85
CA GLU A 436 -7.05 -23.30 8.75
C GLU A 436 -8.16 -24.30 8.39
N GLN A 437 -9.30 -23.80 7.93
CA GLN A 437 -10.41 -24.65 7.47
C GLN A 437 -10.18 -25.23 6.06
N SER A 438 -9.31 -24.63 5.26
CA SER A 438 -9.08 -25.01 3.87
C SER A 438 -7.64 -24.70 3.45
N PRO A 439 -6.72 -25.67 3.66
CA PRO A 439 -5.34 -25.54 3.19
C PRO A 439 -5.23 -25.31 1.68
N GLU A 440 -6.14 -25.91 0.89
CA GLU A 440 -6.24 -25.64 -0.55
C GLU A 440 -6.51 -24.16 -0.87
N ARG A 441 -7.34 -23.48 -0.07
CA ARG A 441 -7.62 -22.06 -0.25
C ARG A 441 -6.39 -21.20 0.03
N MET A 442 -5.61 -21.56 1.03
CA MET A 442 -4.32 -20.93 1.33
C MET A 442 -3.33 -21.14 0.18
N ALA A 443 -3.10 -22.39 -0.21
CA ALA A 443 -2.23 -22.75 -1.34
C ALA A 443 -2.63 -21.99 -2.61
N LYS A 444 -3.92 -21.92 -2.93
CA LYS A 444 -4.43 -21.22 -4.11
C LYS A 444 -4.20 -19.71 -4.04
N SER A 445 -4.33 -19.13 -2.86
CA SER A 445 -3.99 -17.72 -2.65
C SER A 445 -2.49 -17.49 -2.83
N ALA A 446 -1.64 -18.40 -2.35
CA ALA A 446 -0.19 -18.31 -2.48
C ALA A 446 0.27 -18.42 -3.94
N MET A 447 -0.20 -19.44 -4.67
CA MET A 447 0.13 -19.62 -6.09
C MET A 447 -0.19 -18.38 -6.92
N LYS A 448 -1.34 -17.74 -6.65
CA LYS A 448 -1.74 -16.50 -7.32
C LYS A 448 -0.83 -15.33 -6.97
N ALA A 449 -0.48 -15.17 -5.69
CA ALA A 449 0.41 -14.10 -5.25
C ALA A 449 1.81 -14.26 -5.84
N LEU A 450 2.41 -15.44 -5.68
CA LEU A 450 3.74 -15.76 -6.18
C LEU A 450 3.83 -15.63 -7.70
N PHE A 451 2.84 -16.15 -8.44
CA PHE A 451 2.86 -16.02 -9.90
C PHE A 451 2.65 -14.59 -10.38
N THR A 452 1.81 -13.81 -9.69
CA THR A 452 1.68 -12.37 -9.97
C THR A 452 3.01 -11.67 -9.73
N PHE A 453 3.71 -12.03 -8.65
CA PHE A 453 5.03 -11.51 -8.32
C PHE A 453 6.06 -11.83 -9.41
N THR A 454 6.11 -13.08 -9.88
CA THR A 454 6.93 -13.51 -11.03
C THR A 454 6.65 -12.66 -12.27
N LEU A 455 5.38 -12.38 -12.59
CA LEU A 455 5.03 -11.59 -13.76
C LEU A 455 5.30 -10.09 -13.59
N LEU A 456 5.29 -9.56 -12.36
CA LEU A 456 5.73 -8.19 -12.10
C LEU A 456 7.23 -8.04 -12.37
N GLU A 457 8.04 -9.04 -12.00
CA GLU A 457 9.48 -9.07 -12.31
C GLU A 457 9.71 -9.23 -13.82
N LYS A 458 9.19 -10.32 -14.39
CA LYS A 458 9.47 -10.71 -15.79
C LYS A 458 8.74 -9.86 -16.82
N ARG A 459 7.73 -9.10 -16.39
CA ARG A 459 6.82 -8.23 -17.17
C ARG A 459 5.92 -8.97 -18.16
N ARG A 460 6.40 -10.07 -18.75
CA ARG A 460 5.69 -10.93 -19.69
C ARG A 460 6.22 -12.35 -19.66
N MET A 461 5.35 -13.32 -19.94
CA MET A 461 5.73 -14.72 -20.18
C MET A 461 4.82 -15.32 -21.25
N ALA A 462 5.40 -16.06 -22.20
CA ALA A 462 4.63 -16.77 -23.23
C ALA A 462 3.66 -17.78 -22.57
N ARG A 463 2.37 -17.72 -22.93
CA ARG A 463 1.32 -18.56 -22.31
C ARG A 463 1.67 -20.05 -22.39
N ALA A 464 2.24 -20.48 -23.50
CA ALA A 464 2.62 -21.88 -23.75
C ALA A 464 3.70 -22.39 -22.78
N GLY A 465 4.61 -21.53 -22.30
CA GLY A 465 5.72 -21.94 -21.44
C GLY A 465 5.44 -21.86 -19.93
N ILE A 466 4.28 -21.34 -19.51
CA ILE A 466 3.99 -21.15 -18.07
C ILE A 466 3.77 -22.51 -17.37
N GLY A 467 3.21 -23.51 -18.06
CA GLY A 467 3.05 -24.84 -17.50
C GLY A 467 4.38 -25.48 -17.12
N ASP A 468 5.35 -25.44 -18.03
CA ASP A 468 6.71 -25.93 -17.80
C ASP A 468 7.41 -25.13 -16.69
N TYR A 469 7.18 -23.81 -16.64
CA TYR A 469 7.69 -22.97 -15.57
C TYR A 469 7.18 -23.42 -14.19
N PHE A 470 5.88 -23.72 -14.05
CA PHE A 470 5.31 -24.26 -12.81
C PHE A 470 5.89 -25.64 -12.46
N GLY A 471 6.26 -26.45 -13.46
CA GLY A 471 6.92 -27.75 -13.22
C GLY A 471 8.37 -27.63 -12.77
N ARG A 472 9.08 -26.58 -13.20
CA ARG A 472 10.51 -26.37 -12.89
C ARG A 472 10.74 -25.69 -11.54
N VAL A 473 9.92 -24.71 -11.17
CA VAL A 473 10.09 -23.96 -9.92
C VAL A 473 9.52 -24.76 -8.75
N ALA A 474 10.35 -25.02 -7.73
CA ALA A 474 10.05 -25.96 -6.65
C ALA A 474 8.72 -25.64 -5.94
N ILE A 475 8.51 -24.40 -5.51
CA ILE A 475 7.30 -24.04 -4.77
C ILE A 475 6.03 -24.25 -5.61
N PHE A 476 6.04 -23.94 -6.91
CA PHE A 476 4.89 -24.15 -7.78
C PHE A 476 4.62 -25.63 -8.01
N ARG A 477 5.67 -26.42 -8.23
CA ARG A 477 5.59 -27.87 -8.43
C ARG A 477 5.06 -28.57 -7.17
N ASP A 478 5.64 -28.28 -6.03
CA ASP A 478 5.39 -28.98 -4.78
C ASP A 478 4.01 -28.63 -4.22
N VAL A 479 3.59 -27.35 -4.31
CA VAL A 479 2.22 -26.96 -3.96
C VAL A 479 1.20 -27.60 -4.90
N SER A 480 1.51 -27.71 -6.20
CA SER A 480 0.62 -28.39 -7.17
C SER A 480 0.36 -29.85 -6.80
N ARG A 481 1.41 -30.56 -6.38
CA ARG A 481 1.33 -31.97 -5.97
C ARG A 481 0.68 -32.14 -4.59
N ASN A 482 1.11 -31.36 -3.61
CA ASN A 482 0.79 -31.61 -2.20
C ASN A 482 -0.59 -31.08 -1.80
N PHE A 483 -1.03 -29.98 -2.39
CA PHE A 483 -2.32 -29.36 -2.05
C PHE A 483 -3.42 -29.62 -3.08
N PHE A 484 -3.09 -29.69 -4.37
CA PHE A 484 -4.11 -29.85 -5.42
C PHE A 484 -4.14 -31.24 -6.03
N HIS A 485 -3.12 -32.07 -5.78
CA HIS A 485 -2.96 -33.40 -6.37
C HIS A 485 -3.11 -33.38 -7.90
N LYS A 486 -2.47 -32.38 -8.53
CA LYS A 486 -2.54 -32.13 -9.97
C LYS A 486 -1.17 -31.89 -10.56
N GLU A 487 -1.07 -32.13 -11.86
CA GLU A 487 0.09 -31.72 -12.64
C GLU A 487 0.27 -30.19 -12.59
N PRO A 488 1.52 -29.70 -12.45
CA PRO A 488 1.80 -28.26 -12.34
C PRO A 488 1.23 -27.44 -13.50
N ALA A 489 1.25 -27.97 -14.73
CA ALA A 489 0.68 -27.31 -15.90
C ALA A 489 -0.85 -27.09 -15.80
N ALA A 490 -1.58 -28.04 -15.19
CA ALA A 490 -3.02 -27.90 -14.98
C ALA A 490 -3.32 -26.82 -13.92
N VAL A 491 -2.52 -26.75 -12.86
CA VAL A 491 -2.64 -25.70 -11.83
C VAL A 491 -2.29 -24.34 -12.41
N ALA A 492 -1.24 -24.24 -13.24
CA ALA A 492 -0.85 -23.03 -13.95
C ALA A 492 -2.01 -22.46 -14.77
N ALA A 493 -2.67 -23.29 -15.58
CA ALA A 493 -3.83 -22.87 -16.37
C ALA A 493 -4.96 -22.31 -15.49
N GLN A 494 -5.26 -22.97 -14.37
CA GLN A 494 -6.28 -22.50 -13.42
C GLN A 494 -5.92 -21.15 -12.79
N VAL A 495 -4.66 -20.97 -12.39
CA VAL A 495 -4.15 -19.72 -11.81
C VAL A 495 -4.22 -18.57 -12.81
N ILE A 496 -3.76 -18.79 -14.04
CA ILE A 496 -3.82 -17.80 -15.13
C ILE A 496 -5.26 -17.37 -15.38
N ASP A 497 -6.17 -18.32 -15.60
CA ASP A 497 -7.56 -18.02 -15.92
C ASP A 497 -8.26 -17.24 -14.80
N GLU A 498 -7.97 -17.56 -13.54
CA GLU A 498 -8.49 -16.79 -12.41
C GLU A 498 -7.95 -15.37 -12.34
N LEU A 499 -6.65 -15.19 -12.57
CA LEU A 499 -6.03 -13.88 -12.52
C LEU A 499 -6.43 -13.00 -13.72
N LEU A 500 -6.65 -13.60 -14.90
CA LEU A 500 -7.25 -12.94 -16.06
C LEU A 500 -8.69 -12.49 -15.75
N ARG A 501 -9.52 -13.38 -15.19
CA ARG A 501 -10.89 -13.03 -14.77
C ARG A 501 -10.93 -11.96 -13.70
N ALA A 502 -9.96 -11.95 -12.79
CA ALA A 502 -9.82 -10.92 -11.76
C ALA A 502 -9.26 -9.59 -12.31
N GLY A 503 -8.79 -9.55 -13.55
CA GLY A 503 -8.17 -8.38 -14.15
C GLY A 503 -6.80 -8.04 -13.56
N VAL A 504 -6.13 -8.98 -12.90
CA VAL A 504 -4.75 -8.83 -12.40
C VAL A 504 -3.75 -9.03 -13.55
N LEU A 505 -4.08 -9.94 -14.47
CA LEU A 505 -3.28 -10.20 -15.67
C LEU A 505 -4.01 -9.74 -16.94
N ALA A 506 -3.27 -9.61 -18.03
CA ALA A 506 -3.82 -9.49 -19.37
C ALA A 506 -3.11 -10.49 -20.29
N GLU A 507 -3.78 -10.86 -21.37
CA GLU A 507 -3.18 -11.60 -22.48
C GLU A 507 -2.96 -10.63 -23.64
N GLN A 508 -1.75 -10.64 -24.20
CA GLN A 508 -1.30 -9.77 -25.30
C GLN A 508 -0.40 -10.59 -26.22
N ASP A 509 -0.80 -10.76 -27.48
CA ASP A 509 0.01 -11.43 -28.51
C ASP A 509 0.50 -12.84 -28.12
N GLY A 510 -0.30 -13.60 -27.34
CA GLY A 510 0.06 -14.93 -26.83
C GLY A 510 0.90 -14.93 -25.55
N ASP A 511 1.29 -13.75 -25.06
CA ASP A 511 1.95 -13.56 -23.76
C ASP A 511 0.94 -13.22 -22.66
N ILE A 512 1.24 -13.68 -21.44
CA ILE A 512 0.58 -13.23 -20.22
C ILE A 512 1.43 -12.12 -19.59
N VAL A 513 0.78 -11.00 -19.27
CA VAL A 513 1.41 -9.81 -18.67
C VAL A 513 0.73 -9.43 -17.36
N ALA A 514 1.49 -8.89 -16.41
CA ALA A 514 0.91 -8.27 -15.22
C ALA A 514 0.31 -6.90 -15.57
N ARG A 515 -0.92 -6.63 -15.13
CA ARG A 515 -1.44 -5.26 -15.15
C ARG A 515 -0.84 -4.51 -13.97
N GLY A 516 0.04 -3.55 -14.25
CA GLY A 516 0.55 -2.65 -13.21
C GLY A 516 -0.62 -1.93 -12.53
N ASN A 517 -0.70 -2.04 -11.20
CA ASN A 517 -1.65 -1.29 -10.39
C ASN A 517 -1.29 0.19 -10.34
#